data_AF-R6Q4Y5-F1
#
_entry.id   AF-R6Q4Y5-F1
#
_cell.length_a   1.000
_cell.length_b   1.000
_cell.length_c   1.000
_cell.angle_alpha   90.00
_cell.angle_beta   90.00
_cell.angle_gamma   90.00
#
_symmetry.space_group_name_H-M   'P 1'
#
loop_
_entity.id
_entity.type
_entity.pdbx_description
1 polymer ?
#
loop_
_entity_poly.entity_id
_entity_poly.type
_entity_poly.pdbx_seq_one_letter_code
_entity_poly.pdbx_strand_id
1 'polypeptide(L)'
;MSDYLSIWIFNSRPRMKVLFCYVLLFITVFVFSDIMIYLYTKSLYQPMEKYEVNIEAPQVTINVAEASNVNGNVKGTIKNTTQEKITDKYIRFDFYTPREVNVGTKYLKIDGLEVNEEKQFELGFKYDNVSNVKVSMAGEDDLLKATPEELEVTPAFGPAGILQLLLLGRLFV
;
A
#
# COMPACT_ATOMS: atom_id res chain seq x y z
N MET A 1 46.45 -20.91 -15.26
CA MET A 1 45.60 -20.25 -14.25
C MET A 1 44.53 -19.50 -15.03
N SER A 2 43.27 -19.85 -14.85
CA SER A 2 42.26 -19.81 -15.91
C SER A 2 41.72 -18.42 -16.29
N ASP A 3 41.54 -18.27 -17.59
CA ASP A 3 41.05 -17.12 -18.37
C ASP A 3 39.64 -16.58 -18.03
N TYR A 4 39.07 -16.92 -16.87
CA TYR A 4 37.71 -16.52 -16.50
C TYR A 4 37.58 -15.04 -16.14
N LEU A 5 38.69 -14.38 -15.77
CA LEU A 5 38.73 -12.95 -15.47
C LEU A 5 38.94 -12.06 -16.72
N SER A 6 39.27 -12.65 -17.88
CA SER A 6 39.44 -11.91 -19.15
C SER A 6 38.11 -11.37 -19.72
N ILE A 7 36.98 -11.94 -19.28
CA ILE A 7 35.63 -11.46 -19.58
C ILE A 7 35.35 -10.10 -18.92
N TRP A 8 36.01 -9.79 -17.80
CA TRP A 8 35.75 -8.58 -17.02
C TRP A 8 36.75 -7.44 -17.26
N ILE A 9 37.98 -7.71 -17.71
CA ILE A 9 38.97 -6.67 -18.03
C ILE A 9 39.30 -6.70 -19.52
N PHE A 10 38.34 -6.16 -20.27
CA PHE A 10 38.33 -6.10 -21.71
C PHE A 10 39.27 -5.00 -22.24
N ASN A 11 40.58 -5.30 -22.30
CA ASN A 11 41.59 -4.33 -22.76
C ASN A 11 41.78 -4.32 -24.30
N SER A 12 40.83 -4.79 -25.12
CA SER A 12 41.08 -4.92 -26.59
C SER A 12 39.90 -4.78 -27.56
N ARG A 13 38.68 -4.37 -27.17
CA ARG A 13 37.67 -3.97 -28.19
C ARG A 13 37.25 -2.49 -28.07
N PRO A 14 36.66 -1.88 -29.12
CA PRO A 14 36.53 -0.42 -29.20
C PRO A 14 35.73 0.09 -28.00
N ARG A 15 36.24 1.14 -27.37
CA ARG A 15 35.76 1.72 -26.10
C ARG A 15 34.23 1.90 -26.03
N MET A 16 33.59 2.18 -27.17
CA MET A 16 32.14 2.30 -27.30
C MET A 16 31.36 1.01 -27.01
N LYS A 17 31.88 -0.17 -27.41
CA LYS A 17 31.22 -1.46 -27.17
C LYS A 17 31.33 -1.89 -25.70
N VAL A 18 32.42 -1.50 -25.04
CA VAL A 18 32.65 -1.73 -23.60
C VAL A 18 31.71 -0.89 -22.77
N LEU A 19 31.59 0.40 -23.10
CA LEU A 19 30.66 1.32 -22.45
C LEU A 19 29.22 0.83 -22.59
N PHE A 20 28.81 0.40 -23.78
CA PHE A 20 27.48 -0.18 -24.00
C PHE A 20 27.23 -1.43 -23.15
N CYS A 21 28.24 -2.29 -22.99
CA CYS A 21 28.12 -3.48 -22.15
C CYS A 21 27.94 -3.12 -20.66
N TYR A 22 28.65 -2.09 -20.17
CA TYR A 22 28.44 -1.57 -18.81
C TYR A 22 27.03 -0.95 -18.64
N VAL A 23 26.52 -0.22 -19.64
CA VAL A 23 25.14 0.32 -19.60
C VAL A 23 24.11 -0.81 -19.54
N LEU A 24 24.28 -1.87 -20.35
CA LEU A 24 23.39 -3.04 -20.30
C LEU A 24 23.46 -3.77 -18.95
N LEU A 25 24.66 -3.90 -18.38
CA LEU A 25 24.85 -4.51 -17.06
C LEU A 25 24.15 -3.67 -15.98
N PHE A 26 24.28 -2.33 -16.05
CA PHE A 26 23.57 -1.42 -15.14
C PHE A 26 22.06 -1.59 -15.23
N ILE A 27 21.49 -1.59 -16.44
CA ILE A 27 20.04 -1.81 -16.66
C ILE A 27 19.62 -3.18 -16.12
N THR A 28 20.43 -4.21 -16.32
CA THR A 28 20.13 -5.57 -15.84
C THR A 28 20.09 -5.62 -14.32
N VAL A 29 21.09 -5.07 -13.64
CA VAL A 29 21.14 -5.01 -12.18
C VAL A 29 20.01 -4.14 -11.63
N PHE A 30 19.68 -3.05 -12.31
CA PHE A 30 18.58 -2.16 -11.94
C PHE A 30 17.23 -2.89 -11.96
N VAL A 31 16.87 -3.50 -13.09
CA VAL A 31 15.62 -4.28 -13.22
C VAL A 31 15.60 -5.46 -12.25
N PHE A 32 16.73 -6.14 -12.05
CA PHE A 32 16.83 -7.23 -11.08
C PHE A 32 16.60 -6.76 -9.64
N SER A 33 17.19 -5.62 -9.26
CA SER A 33 16.99 -5.02 -7.94
C SER A 33 15.52 -4.67 -7.71
N ASP A 34 14.85 -4.08 -8.70
CA ASP A 34 13.43 -3.74 -8.62
C ASP A 34 12.54 -4.97 -8.39
N ILE A 35 12.81 -6.06 -9.13
CA ILE A 35 12.10 -7.34 -8.96
C ILE A 35 12.34 -7.91 -7.56
N MET A 36 13.58 -7.90 -7.07
CA MET A 36 13.92 -8.40 -5.74
C MET A 36 13.25 -7.58 -4.63
N ILE A 37 13.26 -6.26 -4.73
CA ILE A 37 12.59 -5.36 -3.78
C ILE A 37 11.08 -5.63 -3.78
N TYR A 38 10.47 -5.79 -4.96
CA TYR A 38 9.06 -6.13 -5.09
C TYR A 38 8.73 -7.45 -4.39
N LEU A 39 9.48 -8.51 -4.67
CA LEU A 39 9.26 -9.83 -4.07
C LEU A 39 9.47 -9.83 -2.56
N TYR A 40 10.53 -9.17 -2.08
CA TYR A 40 10.83 -9.07 -0.66
C TYR A 40 9.74 -8.31 0.09
N THR A 41 9.33 -7.15 -0.45
CA THR A 41 8.25 -6.34 0.12
C THR A 41 6.97 -7.16 0.16
N LYS A 42 6.59 -7.81 -0.95
CA LYS A 42 5.39 -8.66 -1.01
C LYS A 42 5.45 -9.83 -0.03
N SER A 43 6.61 -10.40 0.23
CA SER A 43 6.78 -11.48 1.21
C SER A 43 6.60 -11.02 2.66
N LEU A 44 6.78 -9.73 2.95
CA LEU A 44 6.59 -9.17 4.30
C LEU A 44 5.12 -8.89 4.62
N TYR A 45 4.32 -8.56 3.61
CA TYR A 45 2.88 -8.35 3.79
C TYR A 45 2.16 -9.69 3.79
N GLN A 46 1.68 -10.09 4.96
CA GLN A 46 0.88 -11.29 5.14
C GLN A 46 -0.60 -10.93 5.19
N PRO A 47 -1.47 -11.77 4.61
CA PRO A 47 -2.92 -11.55 4.74
C PRO A 47 -3.33 -11.60 6.20
N MET A 48 -4.24 -10.71 6.60
CA MET A 48 -4.79 -10.68 7.96
C MET A 48 -5.63 -11.93 8.26
N GLU A 49 -5.67 -12.35 9.52
CA GLU A 49 -6.33 -13.59 9.95
C GLU A 49 -7.86 -13.45 10.04
N LYS A 50 -8.35 -12.28 10.48
CA LYS A 50 -9.78 -12.00 10.59
C LYS A 50 -10.11 -10.58 10.15
N TYR A 51 -11.24 -10.45 9.46
CA TYR A 51 -11.85 -9.17 9.11
C TYR A 51 -13.31 -9.18 9.55
N GLU A 52 -13.68 -8.24 10.42
CA GLU A 52 -15.07 -8.02 10.82
C GLU A 52 -15.59 -6.74 10.17
N VAL A 53 -16.52 -6.87 9.23
CA VAL A 53 -17.26 -5.73 8.68
C VAL A 53 -18.61 -5.68 9.37
N ASN A 54 -18.81 -4.70 10.25
CA ASN A 54 -20.06 -4.54 11.00
C ASN A 54 -20.84 -3.33 10.49
N ILE A 55 -21.11 -3.31 9.19
CA ILE A 55 -21.84 -2.23 8.51
C ILE A 55 -22.86 -2.87 7.56
N GLU A 56 -24.15 -2.77 7.89
CA GLU A 56 -25.24 -3.29 7.06
C GLU A 56 -25.58 -2.36 5.87
N ALA A 57 -25.38 -1.04 6.03
CA ALA A 57 -25.52 -0.05 4.98
C ALA A 57 -24.66 1.20 5.28
N PRO A 58 -23.77 1.67 4.38
CA PRO A 58 -23.41 1.18 3.05
C PRO A 58 -22.61 -0.14 3.06
N GLN A 59 -22.70 -0.91 1.98
CA GLN A 59 -21.98 -2.19 1.85
C GLN A 59 -20.48 -1.91 1.67
N VAL A 60 -19.70 -2.24 2.69
CA VAL A 60 -18.22 -2.17 2.64
C VAL A 60 -17.69 -3.57 2.37
N THR A 61 -16.95 -3.74 1.27
CA THR A 61 -16.26 -4.99 0.95
C THR A 61 -14.76 -4.75 1.08
N ILE A 62 -14.08 -5.57 1.87
CA ILE A 62 -12.62 -5.54 1.93
C ILE A 62 -12.10 -6.55 0.92
N ASN A 63 -11.31 -6.09 -0.04
CA ASN A 63 -10.74 -6.93 -1.09
C ASN A 63 -9.34 -7.42 -0.73
N VAL A 64 -8.55 -6.57 -0.05
CA VAL A 64 -7.19 -6.88 0.41
C VAL A 64 -7.02 -6.30 1.80
N ALA A 65 -6.61 -7.14 2.74
CA ALA A 65 -6.17 -6.72 4.06
C ALA A 65 -4.87 -7.46 4.38
N GLU A 66 -3.77 -6.73 4.36
CA GLU A 66 -2.43 -7.29 4.55
C GLU A 66 -1.66 -6.45 5.56
N ALA A 67 -0.88 -7.12 6.41
CA ALA A 67 -0.06 -6.49 7.42
C ALA A 67 1.34 -7.11 7.42
N SER A 68 2.33 -6.26 7.66
CA SER A 68 3.66 -6.64 8.12
C SER A 68 3.77 -6.42 9.63
N ASN A 69 4.96 -6.62 10.19
CA ASN A 69 5.21 -6.39 11.62
C ASN A 69 4.97 -4.94 12.09
N VAL A 70 5.05 -3.94 11.21
CA VAL A 70 5.06 -2.51 11.60
C VAL A 70 4.12 -1.63 10.76
N ASN A 71 3.57 -2.16 9.67
CA ASN A 71 2.70 -1.43 8.76
C ASN A 71 1.77 -2.39 8.01
N GLY A 72 0.75 -1.86 7.35
CA GLY A 72 -0.15 -2.67 6.55
C GLY A 72 -1.03 -1.85 5.63
N ASN A 73 -1.77 -2.55 4.79
CA ASN A 73 -2.69 -1.98 3.80
C ASN A 73 -4.06 -2.62 3.94
N VAL A 74 -5.08 -1.77 3.84
CA VAL A 74 -6.47 -2.19 3.65
C VAL A 74 -6.97 -1.57 2.37
N LYS A 75 -7.42 -2.42 1.44
CA LYS A 75 -8.05 -2.01 0.18
C LYS A 75 -9.41 -2.65 0.08
N GLY A 76 -10.38 -1.89 -0.38
CA GLY A 76 -11.74 -2.38 -0.51
C GLY A 76 -12.59 -1.50 -1.39
N THR A 77 -13.86 -1.86 -1.49
CA THR A 77 -14.88 -1.09 -2.18
C THR A 77 -16.00 -0.73 -1.22
N ILE A 78 -16.51 0.49 -1.34
CA ILE A 78 -17.66 0.98 -0.60
C ILE A 78 -18.75 1.21 -1.63
N LYS A 79 -19.87 0.51 -1.47
CA LYS A 79 -21.03 0.63 -2.34
C LYS A 79 -22.20 1.24 -1.57
N ASN A 80 -22.78 2.31 -2.12
CA ASN A 80 -23.98 2.88 -1.57
C ASN A 80 -25.20 2.04 -1.98
N THR A 81 -25.69 1.21 -1.08
CA THR A 81 -26.93 0.43 -1.26
C THR A 81 -28.18 1.17 -0.78
N THR A 82 -28.03 2.40 -0.27
CA THR A 82 -29.15 3.22 0.22
C THR A 82 -29.79 4.03 -0.90
N GLN A 83 -31.03 4.47 -0.71
CA GLN A 83 -31.77 5.28 -1.69
C GLN A 83 -31.40 6.78 -1.63
N GLU A 84 -30.47 7.16 -0.77
CA GLU A 84 -30.03 8.53 -0.55
C GLU A 84 -28.53 8.67 -0.78
N LYS A 85 -28.10 9.88 -1.15
CA LYS A 85 -26.68 10.20 -1.28
C LYS A 85 -26.02 10.22 0.09
N ILE A 86 -24.92 9.48 0.25
CA ILE A 86 -24.12 9.52 1.47
C ILE A 86 -23.07 10.63 1.30
N THR A 87 -23.09 11.63 2.16
CA THR A 87 -22.14 12.75 2.14
C THR A 87 -21.57 12.96 3.55
N ASP A 88 -20.28 13.29 3.65
CA ASP A 88 -19.58 13.63 4.90
C ASP A 88 -19.66 12.59 6.02
N LYS A 89 -19.71 11.30 5.66
CA LYS A 89 -19.56 10.21 6.64
C LYS A 89 -18.13 9.74 6.75
N TYR A 90 -17.78 9.20 7.91
CA TYR A 90 -16.47 8.62 8.17
C TYR A 90 -16.60 7.14 8.46
N ILE A 91 -15.76 6.33 7.82
CA ILE A 91 -15.57 4.92 8.17
C ILE A 91 -14.43 4.83 9.16
N ARG A 92 -14.66 4.15 10.28
CA ARG A 92 -13.67 3.87 11.30
C ARG A 92 -13.08 2.48 11.09
N PHE A 93 -11.75 2.42 11.03
CA PHE A 93 -10.96 1.21 10.96
C PHE A 93 -10.22 1.04 12.29
N ASP A 94 -10.60 0.04 13.07
CA ASP A 94 -9.94 -0.32 14.32
C ASP A 94 -9.00 -1.50 14.07
N PHE A 95 -7.73 -1.34 14.43
CA PHE A 95 -6.69 -2.35 14.22
C PHE A 95 -6.36 -3.08 15.52
N TYR A 96 -6.35 -4.41 15.47
CA TYR A 96 -6.11 -5.25 16.63
C TYR A 96 -4.92 -6.18 16.41
N THR A 97 -4.22 -6.47 17.51
CA THR A 97 -3.19 -7.52 17.56
C THR A 97 -3.80 -8.92 17.57
N PRO A 98 -2.98 -9.99 17.43
CA PRO A 98 -3.43 -11.38 17.62
C PRO A 98 -4.04 -11.64 19.00
N ARG A 99 -3.76 -10.78 19.99
CA ARG A 99 -4.29 -10.85 21.35
C ARG A 99 -5.53 -9.98 21.56
N GLU A 100 -6.16 -9.50 20.49
CA GLU A 100 -7.37 -8.68 20.51
C GLU A 100 -7.22 -7.33 21.26
N VAL A 101 -5.99 -6.83 21.35
CA VAL A 101 -5.70 -5.48 21.89
C VAL A 101 -5.76 -4.47 20.75
N ASN A 102 -6.53 -3.39 20.91
CA ASN A 102 -6.58 -2.26 19.96
C ASN A 102 -5.24 -1.50 20.00
N VAL A 103 -4.60 -1.36 18.84
CA VAL A 103 -3.31 -0.65 18.68
C VAL A 103 -3.46 0.70 17.99
N GLY A 104 -4.61 0.98 17.40
CA GLY A 104 -4.87 2.26 16.75
C GLY A 104 -6.13 2.25 15.91
N THR A 105 -6.60 3.45 15.64
CA THR A 105 -7.81 3.70 14.86
C THR A 105 -7.49 4.66 13.71
N LYS A 106 -8.05 4.41 12.53
CA LYS A 106 -7.99 5.32 11.38
C LYS A 106 -9.38 5.66 10.90
N TYR A 107 -9.54 6.88 10.40
CA TYR A 107 -10.80 7.36 9.84
C TYR A 107 -10.62 7.65 8.35
N LEU A 108 -11.54 7.15 7.54
CA LEU A 108 -11.62 7.45 6.11
C LEU A 108 -12.86 8.29 5.85
N LYS A 109 -12.66 9.52 5.37
CA LYS A 109 -13.74 10.41 4.96
C LYS A 109 -14.36 9.94 3.63
N ILE A 110 -15.69 9.90 3.57
CA ILE A 110 -16.45 9.73 2.33
C ILE A 110 -16.97 11.12 1.93
N ASP A 111 -16.30 11.77 0.98
CA ASP A 111 -16.70 13.11 0.50
C ASP A 111 -18.08 13.12 -0.20
N GLY A 112 -18.47 11.99 -0.79
CA GLY A 112 -19.77 11.84 -1.42
C GLY A 112 -19.87 10.51 -2.16
N LEU A 113 -20.98 9.80 -2.00
CA LEU A 113 -21.26 8.55 -2.68
C LEU A 113 -22.72 8.57 -3.15
N GLU A 114 -22.91 8.68 -4.47
CA GLU A 114 -24.22 8.68 -5.10
C GLU A 114 -24.92 7.33 -4.92
N VAL A 115 -26.24 7.29 -5.15
CA VAL A 115 -27.04 6.06 -5.02
C VAL A 115 -26.53 5.00 -5.98
N ASN A 116 -26.25 3.79 -5.48
CA ASN A 116 -25.63 2.67 -6.20
C ASN A 116 -24.20 2.92 -6.72
N GLU A 117 -23.56 4.04 -6.36
CA GLU A 117 -22.17 4.29 -6.70
C GLU A 117 -21.24 3.40 -5.88
N GLU A 118 -20.20 2.88 -6.53
CA GLU A 118 -19.15 2.10 -5.92
C GLU A 118 -17.83 2.86 -6.02
N LYS A 119 -17.17 3.07 -4.88
CA LYS A 119 -15.84 3.70 -4.81
C LYS A 119 -14.83 2.75 -4.20
N GLN A 120 -13.68 2.67 -4.84
CA GLN A 120 -12.52 1.95 -4.31
C GLN A 120 -11.78 2.84 -3.32
N PHE A 121 -11.33 2.25 -2.22
CA PHE A 121 -10.47 2.92 -1.25
C PHE A 121 -9.21 2.12 -0.99
N GLU A 122 -8.13 2.85 -0.74
CA GLU A 122 -6.86 2.30 -0.28
C GLU A 122 -6.41 3.07 0.96
N LEU A 123 -6.11 2.35 2.04
CA LEU A 123 -5.68 2.92 3.31
C LEU A 123 -4.41 2.17 3.76
N GLY A 124 -3.29 2.88 3.83
CA GLY A 124 -2.11 2.41 4.55
C GLY A 124 -2.25 2.71 6.03
N PHE A 125 -1.68 1.88 6.91
CA PHE A 125 -1.54 2.17 8.33
C PHE A 125 -0.16 1.75 8.86
N LYS A 126 0.28 2.37 9.95
CA LYS A 126 1.58 2.10 10.57
C LYS A 126 1.37 1.77 12.06
N TYR A 127 1.08 0.51 12.33
CA TYR A 127 0.88 -0.03 13.67
C TYR A 127 1.62 -1.36 13.80
N ASP A 128 2.13 -1.63 15.00
CA ASP A 128 2.91 -2.83 15.26
C ASP A 128 2.02 -4.07 15.47
N ASN A 129 2.40 -5.18 14.84
CA ASN A 129 1.83 -6.51 15.03
C ASN A 129 0.29 -6.57 14.90
N VAL A 130 -0.24 -5.98 13.84
CA VAL A 130 -1.67 -6.04 13.50
C VAL A 130 -2.00 -7.35 12.82
N SER A 131 -3.06 -8.02 13.26
CA SER A 131 -3.56 -9.25 12.65
C SER A 131 -5.04 -9.20 12.27
N ASN A 132 -5.81 -8.31 12.90
CA ASN A 132 -7.25 -8.21 12.71
C ASN A 132 -7.65 -6.76 12.46
N VAL A 133 -8.62 -6.57 11.57
CA VAL A 133 -9.23 -5.27 11.31
C VAL A 133 -10.74 -5.33 11.52
N LYS A 134 -11.26 -4.32 12.21
CA LYS A 134 -12.70 -4.14 12.39
C LYS A 134 -13.13 -2.84 11.75
N VAL A 135 -14.13 -2.92 10.89
CA VAL A 135 -14.67 -1.77 10.17
C VAL A 135 -16.04 -1.43 10.72
N SER A 136 -16.20 -0.18 11.14
CA SER A 136 -17.45 0.35 11.71
C SER A 136 -17.73 1.76 11.18
N MET A 137 -18.97 2.23 11.30
CA MET A 137 -19.32 3.62 10.98
C MET A 137 -18.90 4.51 12.15
N ALA A 138 -18.18 5.60 11.88
CA ALA A 138 -17.81 6.55 12.92
C ALA A 138 -19.03 7.37 13.37
N GLY A 139 -19.23 7.49 14.69
CA GLY A 139 -20.16 8.48 15.25
C GLY A 139 -19.51 9.87 15.37
N GLU A 140 -20.33 10.91 15.57
CA GLU A 140 -19.84 12.28 15.79
C GLU A 140 -18.93 12.38 17.03
N ASP A 141 -19.25 11.64 18.10
CA ASP A 141 -18.45 11.60 19.34
C ASP A 141 -17.07 10.94 19.16
N ASP A 142 -16.94 10.03 18.18
CA ASP A 142 -15.68 9.36 17.87
C ASP A 142 -14.74 10.30 17.12
N LEU A 143 -15.29 11.15 16.24
CA LEU A 143 -14.54 12.14 15.47
C LEU A 143 -13.97 13.25 16.36
N LEU A 144 -14.68 13.62 17.43
CA LEU A 144 -14.19 14.61 18.40
C LEU A 144 -13.02 14.10 19.24
N LYS A 145 -12.88 12.77 19.37
CA LYS A 145 -11.78 12.12 20.10
C LYS A 145 -10.62 11.74 19.18
N ALA A 146 -10.82 11.79 17.87
CA ALA A 146 -9.82 11.40 16.89
C ALA A 146 -8.64 12.38 16.90
N THR A 147 -7.43 11.81 16.88
CA THR A 147 -6.21 12.60 16.76
C THR A 147 -6.06 13.08 15.30
N PRO A 148 -5.45 14.25 15.02
CA PRO A 148 -5.25 14.72 13.65
C PRO A 148 -4.58 13.68 12.73
N GLU A 149 -3.61 12.92 13.27
CA GLU A 149 -2.93 11.84 12.55
C GLU A 149 -3.87 10.69 12.17
N GLU A 150 -4.94 10.43 12.92
CA GLU A 150 -5.90 9.35 12.65
C GLU A 150 -6.89 9.72 11.52
N LEU A 151 -7.07 11.02 11.29
CA LEU A 151 -7.90 11.58 10.22
C LEU A 151 -7.13 11.72 8.89
N GLU A 152 -5.79 11.73 8.94
CA GLU A 152 -4.95 11.78 7.75
C GLU A 152 -4.95 10.43 7.00
N VAL A 153 -5.34 10.48 5.73
CA VAL A 153 -5.32 9.33 4.82
C VAL A 153 -3.88 9.06 4.39
N THR A 154 -3.33 7.98 4.92
CA THR A 154 -2.02 7.46 4.53
C THR A 154 -2.15 6.59 3.28
N PRO A 155 -1.32 6.81 2.23
CA PRO A 155 -1.35 5.99 1.03
C PRO A 155 -0.92 4.55 1.35
N ALA A 156 -1.36 3.58 0.55
CA ALA A 156 -0.96 2.19 0.72
C ALA A 156 0.57 2.03 0.59
N PHE A 157 1.16 1.28 1.50
CA PHE A 157 2.57 0.93 1.51
C PHE A 157 2.85 -0.17 0.48
N GLY A 158 3.71 0.09 -0.48
CA GLY A 158 4.08 -0.89 -1.49
C GLY A 158 5.42 -0.57 -2.12
N PRO A 159 5.88 -1.39 -3.08
CA PRO A 159 7.12 -1.12 -3.79
C PRO A 159 6.98 0.16 -4.61
N ALA A 160 7.34 1.28 -3.97
CA ALA A 160 7.31 2.63 -4.51
C ALA A 160 8.25 2.82 -5.73
N GLY A 161 9.08 1.83 -6.06
CA GLY A 161 10.11 1.91 -7.09
C GLY A 161 9.59 2.31 -8.47
N ILE A 162 8.41 1.81 -8.89
CA ILE A 162 7.85 2.14 -10.20
C ILE A 162 7.25 3.57 -10.23
N LEU A 163 6.62 3.99 -9.13
CA LEU A 163 6.05 5.34 -8.98
C LEU A 163 7.15 6.40 -8.81
N GLN A 164 8.26 6.09 -8.13
CA GLN A 164 9.42 6.98 -8.03
C GLN A 164 10.09 7.21 -9.39
N LEU A 165 10.16 6.19 -10.25
CA LEU A 165 10.68 6.33 -11.61
C LEU A 165 9.78 7.22 -12.49
N LEU A 166 8.45 7.10 -12.35
CA LEU A 166 7.49 7.99 -13.00
C LEU A 166 7.55 9.43 -12.45
N LEU A 167 7.73 9.60 -11.13
CA LEU A 167 7.89 10.90 -10.49
C LEU A 167 9.23 11.57 -10.85
N LEU A 168 10.33 10.81 -10.89
CA LEU A 168 11.63 11.28 -11.38
C LEU A 168 11.55 11.65 -12.87
N GLY A 169 10.85 10.86 -13.69
CA GLY A 169 10.61 11.17 -15.10
C GLY A 169 9.85 12.49 -15.32
N ARG A 170 9.00 12.91 -14.37
CA ARG A 170 8.33 14.22 -14.39
C ARG A 170 9.16 15.39 -13.84
N LEU A 171 10.25 15.12 -13.11
CA LEU A 171 11.18 16.16 -12.65
C LEU A 171 12.20 16.56 -13.72
N PHE A 172 12.29 15.82 -14.82
CA PHE A 172 13.18 16.09 -15.96
C PHE A 172 12.44 16.54 -17.24
N VAL A 173 11.18 16.99 -17.13
CA VAL A 173 10.42 17.63 -18.23
C VAL A 173 10.05 19.04 -17.83
#